data_AF-A0A3D1ZIL0-F1
#
_entry.id   AF-A0A3D1ZIL0-F1
#
_cell.length_a   1.000
_cell.length_b   1.000
_cell.length_c   1.000
_cell.angle_alpha   90.00
_cell.angle_beta   90.00
_cell.angle_gamma   90.00
#
_symmetry.space_group_name_H-M   'P 1'
#
loop_
_entity.id
_entity.type
_entity.pdbx_description
1 polymer ?
#
loop_
_entity_poly.entity_id
_entity_poly.type
_entity_poly.pdbx_seq_one_letter_code
_entity_poly.pdbx_strand_id
1 'polypeptide(L)'
;LQAMNADIIVIRHSHSGAPYFLARNLDACIINAGDGTHAHPTQGLLDLYTMRRNLGNIKGRKVVIVGDVLYSRVARSNLWGLTKMGANVVLCAPPTLLPLDFLDEQRRTKGHPFANVEIETNVERALEGA
;
A
#
# COMPACT_ATOMS: atom_id res chain seq x y z
N LEU A 1 8.83 2.02 28.02
CA LEU A 1 8.59 0.84 27.16
C LEU A 1 9.59 -0.27 27.42
N GLN A 2 10.90 -0.03 27.30
CA GLN A 2 11.90 -1.06 27.59
C GLN A 2 11.87 -1.55 29.05
N ALA A 3 11.63 -0.65 30.01
CA ALA A 3 11.41 -1.03 31.41
C ALA A 3 10.12 -1.84 31.67
N MET A 4 9.18 -1.87 30.73
CA MET A 4 7.98 -2.73 30.80
C MET A 4 8.26 -4.15 30.28
N ASN A 5 9.45 -4.39 29.71
CA ASN A 5 9.91 -5.67 29.17
C ASN A 5 8.90 -6.33 28.20
N ALA A 6 8.32 -5.53 27.31
CA ALA A 6 7.37 -6.02 26.32
C ALA A 6 8.12 -6.67 25.15
N ASP A 7 7.79 -7.93 24.82
CA ASP A 7 8.38 -8.65 23.68
C ASP A 7 7.89 -8.11 22.32
N ILE A 8 6.64 -7.65 22.27
CA ILE A 8 5.99 -7.14 21.05
C ILE A 8 5.23 -5.85 21.36
N ILE A 9 5.36 -4.86 20.48
CA ILE A 9 4.64 -3.59 20.56
C ILE A 9 3.86 -3.40 19.25
N VAL A 10 2.53 -3.36 19.36
CA VAL A 10 1.66 -2.92 18.28
C VAL A 10 1.42 -1.42 18.44
N ILE A 11 1.85 -0.62 17.47
CA ILE A 11 1.76 0.83 17.55
C ILE A 11 0.94 1.41 16.39
N ARG A 12 0.07 2.36 16.73
CA ARG A 12 -0.57 3.27 15.80
C ARG A 12 -0.26 4.71 16.22
N HIS A 13 0.24 5.52 15.30
CA HIS A 13 0.68 6.87 15.62
C HIS A 13 0.36 7.86 14.48
N SER A 14 0.14 9.14 14.80
CA SER A 14 -0.20 10.16 13.80
C SER A 14 1.00 10.58 12.94
N HIS A 15 2.20 10.50 13.49
CA HIS A 15 3.43 10.84 12.77
C HIS A 15 3.94 9.63 11.98
N SER A 16 4.11 9.82 10.68
CA SER A 16 4.84 8.90 9.81
C SER A 16 6.25 8.66 10.35
N GLY A 17 6.70 7.40 10.38
CA GLY A 17 8.04 7.06 10.86
C GLY A 17 8.11 6.64 12.34
N ALA A 18 7.08 6.89 13.15
CA ALA A 18 7.10 6.54 14.58
C ALA A 18 7.38 5.04 14.86
N PRO A 19 6.79 4.07 14.12
CA PRO A 19 7.12 2.66 14.32
C PRO A 19 8.59 2.35 14.01
N TYR A 20 9.17 3.01 13.00
CA TYR A 20 10.57 2.84 12.62
C TYR A 20 11.51 3.44 13.66
N PHE A 21 11.13 4.58 14.23
CA PHE A 21 11.86 5.16 15.35
C PHE A 21 11.89 4.20 16.54
N LEU A 22 10.75 3.63 16.94
CA LEU A 22 10.72 2.64 18.01
C LEU A 22 11.55 1.39 17.67
N ALA A 23 11.43 0.89 16.44
CA ALA A 23 12.16 -0.32 16.01
C ALA A 23 13.69 -0.14 16.01
N ARG A 24 14.19 1.10 15.90
CA ARG A 24 15.63 1.41 15.98
C ARG A 24 16.15 1.60 17.40
N ASN A 25 15.25 1.82 18.37
CA ASN A 25 15.62 2.25 19.72
C ASN A 25 15.15 1.28 20.83
N LEU A 26 14.38 0.24 20.49
CA LEU A 26 13.86 -0.74 21.45
C LEU A 26 14.19 -2.15 21.00
N ASP A 27 14.59 -3.00 21.94
CA ASP A 27 14.71 -4.46 21.76
C ASP A 27 13.33 -5.12 21.90
N ALA A 28 12.40 -4.78 21.01
CA ALA A 28 11.07 -5.36 20.93
C ALA A 28 10.62 -5.48 19.47
N CYS A 29 9.81 -6.49 19.15
CA CYS A 29 9.20 -6.59 17.83
C CYS A 29 8.14 -5.50 17.65
N ILE A 30 8.33 -4.61 16.68
CA ILE A 30 7.38 -3.51 16.42
C ILE A 30 6.45 -3.86 15.25
N ILE A 31 5.14 -3.83 15.51
CA ILE A 31 4.10 -4.00 14.49
C ILE A 31 3.46 -2.66 14.22
N ASN A 32 3.56 -2.19 12.97
CA ASN A 32 2.91 -0.96 12.52
C ASN A 32 1.42 -1.20 12.24
N ALA A 33 0.55 -0.70 13.12
CA ALA A 33 -0.90 -0.67 12.96
C ALA A 33 -1.40 0.67 12.36
N GLY A 34 -0.51 1.42 11.71
CA GLY A 34 -0.80 2.67 11.01
C GLY A 34 0.09 3.83 11.48
N ASP A 35 0.87 4.44 10.59
CA ASP A 35 1.69 5.62 10.88
C ASP A 35 1.39 6.78 9.93
N GLY A 36 0.66 7.79 10.42
CA GLY A 36 0.26 8.95 9.62
C GLY A 36 -0.42 8.54 8.31
N THR A 37 0.06 9.09 7.20
CA THR A 37 -0.33 8.67 5.84
C THR A 37 0.58 7.59 5.27
N HIS A 38 1.69 7.27 5.93
CA HIS A 38 2.78 6.47 5.35
C HIS A 38 2.37 5.02 5.02
N ALA A 39 2.00 4.21 6.01
CA ALA A 39 1.61 2.83 5.78
C ALA A 39 0.59 2.31 6.80
N HIS A 40 -0.10 1.23 6.43
CA HIS A 40 -0.86 0.36 7.34
C HIS A 40 -0.69 -1.11 6.89
N PRO A 41 0.49 -1.71 7.12
CA PRO A 41 0.85 -3.00 6.52
C PRO A 41 -0.11 -4.13 6.87
N THR A 42 -0.59 -4.18 8.11
CA THR A 42 -1.51 -5.23 8.58
C THR A 42 -2.86 -5.21 7.85
N GLN A 43 -3.38 -4.02 7.52
CA GLN A 43 -4.61 -3.90 6.72
C GLN A 43 -4.36 -4.36 5.28
N GLY A 44 -3.23 -3.99 4.68
CA GLY A 44 -2.92 -4.45 3.33
C GLY A 44 -2.76 -5.98 3.24
N LEU A 45 -2.17 -6.61 4.26
CA LEU A 45 -2.12 -8.07 4.35
C LEU A 45 -3.50 -8.70 4.50
N LEU A 46 -4.40 -8.09 5.28
CA LEU A 46 -5.78 -8.54 5.43
C LEU A 46 -6.55 -8.46 4.09
N ASP A 47 -6.36 -7.38 3.34
CA ASP A 47 -6.99 -7.20 2.03
C ASP A 47 -6.50 -8.26 1.03
N LEU A 48 -5.19 -8.50 0.96
CA LEU A 48 -4.60 -9.58 0.15
C LEU A 48 -5.12 -10.97 0.56
N TYR A 49 -5.20 -11.24 1.86
CA TYR A 49 -5.73 -12.50 2.36
C TYR A 49 -7.19 -12.67 1.94
N THR A 50 -8.00 -11.61 2.06
CA THR A 50 -9.42 -11.62 1.69
C THR A 50 -9.59 -11.87 0.20
N MET A 51 -8.84 -11.17 -0.65
CA MET A 51 -8.83 -11.39 -2.10
C MET A 51 -8.42 -12.82 -2.44
N ARG A 52 -7.34 -13.33 -1.84
CA ARG A 52 -6.86 -14.70 -2.11
C ARG A 52 -7.87 -15.76 -1.68
N ARG A 53 -8.54 -15.55 -0.55
CA ARG A 53 -9.54 -16.49 -0.02
C ARG A 53 -10.79 -16.56 -0.90
N ASN A 54 -11.24 -15.42 -1.43
CA ASN A 54 -12.48 -15.36 -2.22
C ASN A 54 -12.26 -15.55 -3.73
N LEU A 55 -11.12 -15.10 -4.26
CA LEU A 55 -10.82 -15.08 -5.70
C LEU A 55 -9.74 -16.11 -6.09
N GLY A 56 -9.12 -16.79 -5.13
CA GLY A 56 -8.04 -17.74 -5.40
C GLY A 56 -6.72 -17.05 -5.76
N ASN A 57 -6.06 -17.48 -6.84
CA ASN A 57 -4.79 -16.87 -7.24
C ASN A 57 -5.01 -15.43 -7.72
N ILE A 58 -4.17 -14.51 -7.22
CA ILE A 58 -4.21 -13.08 -7.54
C ILE A 58 -3.29 -12.75 -8.74
N LYS A 59 -2.29 -13.59 -9.03
CA LYS A 59 -1.33 -13.34 -10.11
C LYS A 59 -2.05 -13.21 -11.46
N GLY A 60 -1.77 -12.13 -12.19
CA GLY A 60 -2.36 -11.78 -13.48
C GLY A 60 -3.78 -11.22 -13.41
N ARG A 61 -4.41 -11.14 -12.23
CA ARG A 61 -5.71 -10.49 -12.08
C ARG A 61 -5.57 -8.98 -12.18
N LYS A 62 -6.52 -8.35 -12.86
CA LYS A 62 -6.68 -6.89 -12.85
C LYS A 62 -7.28 -6.48 -11.50
N VAL A 63 -6.67 -5.50 -10.83
CA VAL A 63 -7.18 -4.95 -9.57
C VAL A 63 -7.18 -3.43 -9.67
N VAL A 64 -8.35 -2.83 -9.52
CA VAL A 64 -8.55 -1.38 -9.65
C VAL A 64 -8.67 -0.77 -8.25
N ILE A 65 -7.81 0.19 -7.93
CA ILE A 65 -7.88 0.98 -6.70
C ILE A 65 -8.48 2.34 -7.06
N VAL A 66 -9.70 2.61 -6.59
CA VAL A 66 -10.44 3.83 -6.89
C VAL A 66 -10.42 4.78 -5.69
N GLY A 67 -10.16 6.07 -5.92
CA GLY A 67 -10.30 7.13 -4.91
C GLY A 67 -8.99 7.82 -4.54
N ASP A 68 -8.84 8.24 -3.28
CA ASP A 68 -7.67 8.99 -2.82
C ASP A 68 -6.46 8.07 -2.64
N VAL A 69 -5.52 8.09 -3.60
CA VAL A 69 -4.28 7.30 -3.53
C VAL A 69 -3.15 8.10 -2.88
N LEU A 70 -3.18 9.42 -3.00
CA LEU A 70 -2.18 10.34 -2.45
C LEU A 70 -2.09 10.24 -0.92
N TYR A 71 -3.23 10.27 -0.22
CA TYR A 71 -3.28 10.29 1.24
C TYR A 71 -3.63 8.94 1.88
N SER A 72 -4.13 7.97 1.09
CA SER A 72 -4.50 6.66 1.63
C SER A 72 -3.29 5.79 1.92
N ARG A 73 -3.00 5.63 3.21
CA ARG A 73 -2.03 4.66 3.72
C ARG A 73 -2.39 3.21 3.37
N VAL A 74 -3.67 2.90 3.19
CA VAL A 74 -4.15 1.56 2.82
C VAL A 74 -3.92 1.31 1.34
N ALA A 75 -4.26 2.26 0.46
CA ALA A 75 -4.02 2.16 -0.98
C ALA A 75 -2.53 1.94 -1.28
N ARG A 76 -1.64 2.68 -0.60
CA ARG A 76 -0.19 2.49 -0.71
C ARG A 76 0.27 1.11 -0.23
N SER A 77 -0.26 0.63 0.90
CA SER A 77 0.09 -0.71 1.42
C SER A 77 -0.37 -1.82 0.47
N ASN A 78 -1.57 -1.66 -0.11
CA ASN A 78 -2.12 -2.58 -1.12
C ASN A 78 -1.32 -2.55 -2.41
N LEU A 79 -0.81 -1.39 -2.84
CA LEU A 79 0.00 -1.28 -4.05
C LEU A 79 1.25 -2.16 -3.97
N TRP A 80 2.00 -2.07 -2.87
CA TRP A 80 3.15 -2.96 -2.60
C TRP A 80 2.76 -4.43 -2.61
N GLY A 81 1.67 -4.76 -1.91
CA GLY A 81 1.18 -6.13 -1.80
C GLY A 81 0.77 -6.74 -3.14
N LEU A 82 -0.12 -6.07 -3.86
CA LEU A 82 -0.70 -6.54 -5.12
C LEU A 82 0.36 -6.67 -6.21
N THR A 83 1.24 -5.69 -6.36
CA THR A 83 2.34 -5.74 -7.32
C THR A 83 3.28 -6.90 -7.02
N LYS A 84 3.62 -7.13 -5.73
CA LYS A 84 4.44 -8.27 -5.31
C LYS A 84 3.78 -9.61 -5.60
N MET A 85 2.45 -9.69 -5.48
CA MET A 85 1.66 -10.88 -5.81
C MET A 85 1.45 -11.08 -7.33
N GLY A 86 1.93 -10.14 -8.15
CA GLY A 86 1.86 -10.20 -9.61
C GLY A 86 0.49 -9.83 -10.17
N ALA A 87 -0.31 -9.04 -9.45
CA ALA A 87 -1.54 -8.46 -9.98
C ALA A 87 -1.24 -7.34 -10.99
N ASN A 88 -2.14 -7.14 -11.95
CA ASN A 88 -2.14 -5.98 -12.84
C ASN A 88 -2.93 -4.86 -12.15
N VAL A 89 -2.24 -3.92 -11.50
CA VAL A 89 -2.89 -2.89 -10.67
C VAL A 89 -3.19 -1.66 -11.50
N VAL A 90 -4.42 -1.14 -11.41
CA VAL A 90 -4.85 0.13 -12.00
C VAL A 90 -5.20 1.12 -10.88
N LEU A 91 -4.65 2.33 -10.92
CA LEU A 91 -5.05 3.43 -10.04
C LEU A 91 -6.07 4.29 -10.79
N CYS A 92 -7.23 4.48 -10.17
CA CYS A 92 -8.29 5.31 -10.71
C CYS A 92 -8.66 6.46 -9.77
N ALA A 93 -8.21 7.65 -10.12
CA ALA A 93 -8.38 8.84 -9.31
C ALA A 93 -8.23 10.10 -10.17
N PRO A 94 -8.78 11.26 -9.75
CA PRO A 94 -8.42 12.53 -10.37
C PRO A 94 -6.93 12.81 -10.18
N PRO A 95 -6.27 13.57 -11.09
CA PRO A 95 -4.84 13.85 -10.98
C PRO A 95 -4.42 14.47 -9.64
N THR A 96 -5.28 15.27 -9.02
CA THR A 96 -5.04 15.90 -7.71
C THR A 96 -4.97 14.93 -6.54
N LEU A 97 -5.41 13.68 -6.72
CA LEU A 97 -5.41 12.61 -5.70
C LEU A 97 -4.47 11.46 -6.05
N LEU A 98 -3.59 11.65 -7.05
CA LEU A 98 -2.50 10.73 -7.38
C LEU A 98 -1.17 11.29 -6.86
N PRO A 99 -0.24 10.43 -6.38
CA PRO A 99 1.12 10.87 -6.08
C PRO A 99 1.82 11.37 -7.36
N LEU A 100 2.63 12.42 -7.23
CA LEU A 100 3.34 13.06 -8.36
C LEU A 100 4.20 12.06 -9.14
N ASP A 101 4.85 11.12 -8.46
CA ASP A 101 5.65 10.05 -9.06
C ASP A 101 4.87 9.17 -10.06
N PHE A 102 3.53 9.18 -10.00
CA PHE A 102 2.65 8.51 -10.96
C PHE A 102 2.24 9.40 -12.14
N LEU A 103 2.30 10.73 -11.99
CA LEU A 103 1.92 11.68 -13.02
C LEU A 103 3.07 11.99 -14.01
N ASP A 104 4.32 11.78 -13.57
CA ASP A 104 5.51 12.04 -14.39
C ASP A 104 6.01 10.78 -15.13
N GLU A 105 6.79 10.97 -16.21
CA GLU A 105 7.44 9.86 -16.94
C GLU A 105 8.49 9.11 -16.10
N GLN A 106 8.86 9.63 -14.92
CA GLN A 106 9.84 9.02 -14.02
C GLN A 106 9.45 7.59 -13.60
N ARG A 107 8.16 7.24 -13.63
CA ARG A 107 7.70 5.88 -13.37
C ARG A 107 8.19 4.83 -14.37
N ARG A 108 8.55 5.25 -15.60
CA ARG A 108 9.12 4.39 -16.65
C ARG A 108 10.62 4.22 -16.51
N THR A 109 11.25 4.83 -15.50
CA THR A 109 12.66 4.60 -15.22
C THR A 109 12.91 3.14 -14.83
N LYS A 110 14.01 2.58 -15.34
CA LYS A 110 14.42 1.20 -15.00
C LYS A 110 14.58 1.07 -13.49
N GLY A 111 13.82 0.17 -12.88
CA GLY A 111 13.91 -0.17 -11.46
C GLY A 111 12.85 0.48 -10.56
N HIS A 112 11.93 1.29 -11.09
CA HIS A 112 10.83 1.82 -10.28
C HIS A 112 9.92 0.67 -9.78
N PRO A 113 9.62 0.57 -8.47
CA PRO A 113 8.88 -0.57 -7.89
C PRO A 113 7.46 -0.71 -8.45
N PHE A 114 6.91 0.39 -8.96
CA PHE A 114 5.56 0.44 -9.53
C PHE A 114 5.57 0.67 -11.04
N ALA A 115 6.62 0.29 -11.77
CA ALA A 115 6.71 0.51 -13.22
C ALA A 115 5.53 -0.08 -14.02
N ASN A 116 4.89 -1.15 -13.53
CA ASN A 116 3.83 -1.89 -14.24
C ASN A 116 2.38 -1.56 -13.79
N VAL A 117 2.19 -0.59 -12.90
CA VAL A 117 0.85 -0.10 -12.52
C VAL A 117 0.20 0.66 -13.70
N GLU A 118 -1.11 0.79 -13.77
CA GLU A 118 -1.77 1.62 -14.79
C GLU A 118 -2.48 2.78 -14.12
N ILE A 119 -2.72 3.85 -14.87
CA ILE A 119 -3.45 5.03 -14.39
C ILE A 119 -4.56 5.29 -15.38
N GLU A 120 -5.78 5.37 -14.88
CA GLU A 120 -6.96 5.69 -15.68
C GLU A 120 -7.86 6.62 -14.87
N THR A 121 -8.21 7.78 -15.40
CA THR A 121 -9.01 8.78 -14.66
C THR A 121 -10.51 8.56 -14.83
N ASN A 122 -10.93 7.74 -15.79
CA ASN A 122 -12.31 7.34 -16.00
C ASN A 122 -12.62 5.98 -15.36
N VAL A 123 -13.56 5.96 -14.42
CA VAL A 123 -13.90 4.74 -13.65
C VAL A 123 -14.42 3.61 -14.54
N GLU A 124 -15.23 3.90 -15.55
CA GLU A 124 -15.79 2.88 -16.44
C GLU A 124 -14.68 2.15 -17.19
N ARG A 125 -13.77 2.90 -17.84
CA ARG A 125 -12.59 2.34 -18.52
C ARG A 125 -11.67 1.58 -17.58
N ALA A 126 -11.48 2.09 -16.36
CA ALA A 126 -10.65 1.42 -15.36
C ALA A 126 -11.20 0.03 -15.01
N LEU A 127 -12.52 -0.10 -14.91
CA LEU A 127 -13.22 -1.34 -14.52
C LEU A 127 -13.38 -2.35 -15.66
N GLU A 128 -13.14 -1.99 -16.92
CA GLU A 128 -13.24 -2.92 -18.04
C GLU A 128 -12.32 -4.14 -17.85
N GLY A 129 -12.90 -5.33 -17.69
CA GLY A 129 -12.14 -6.58 -17.47
C GLY A 129 -11.52 -6.74 -16.09
N ALA A 130 -11.96 -5.96 -15.10
CA ALA A 130 -11.60 -6.11 -13.68
C ALA A 130 -12.40 -7.22 -12.98
#